data_AF-A0A929EQE6-F1
#
_entry.id   AF-A0A929EQE6-F1
#
_cell.length_a   1.000
_cell.length_b   1.000
_cell.length_c   1.000
_cell.angle_alpha   90.00
_cell.angle_beta   90.00
_cell.angle_gamma   90.00
#
_symmetry.space_group_name_H-M   'P 1'
#
loop_
_entity.id
_entity.type
_entity.pdbx_description
1 polymer ?
#
loop_
_entity_poly.entity_id
_entity_poly.type
_entity_poly.pdbx_seq_one_letter_code
_entity_poly.pdbx_strand_id
1 'polypeptide(L)'
;MKHLRTYSFSILFILLSFWAATGAEAANSMAPYLSTPIFMSNAVPPNVLIIFDNSGSMNQMAYWEEAVEHSEGDPWWQVDIVPTTPYDPARNYYGYFVAGTPADRVKYSYISNKFDRDPSGEWEGNFLNWLTMRRADVARKVLVGGLATSRTGGGNTTLIGEDPVQSGRSFKCKLGFWTMLTYTPFNDFNDRYVGVKDGYLYVSKDLNTSPFDKFDYKYTIKVQRDSTLPDEAFVFHDGNIAGVMQKVGDKAYWGLEFFRSGTGSGENGGYIKNRVGHPTITNLYINIENEPMQNWTPLAESLYVAMQYFKQEPIDASLASLYNPGYQLNSTWDPYDQDGDSTHCAKSFVLIFTDGASTKDMVVPDALKTYDGDSHDPNAQTPSYADDGSDYLDDVALYARTNDLRTDLEDDQHLEVFVVYAFGDDPAARRLLKDTSRNGGFIEKNGNGRPDPATGTVVDDVDYATPPSDNTWS
;
A
#
# COMPACT_ATOMS: atom_id res chain seq x y z
N MET A 1 32.31 -77.12 57.95
CA MET A 1 31.84 -76.26 56.85
C MET A 1 30.31 -76.17 56.88
N LYS A 2 29.76 -75.53 57.93
CA LYS A 2 28.34 -75.59 58.32
C LYS A 2 27.74 -74.20 58.62
N HIS A 3 28.33 -73.12 58.08
CA HIS A 3 27.86 -71.74 58.33
C HIS A 3 27.81 -70.84 57.09
N LEU A 4 27.74 -71.40 55.87
CA LEU A 4 27.69 -70.62 54.63
C LEU A 4 26.47 -70.92 53.74
N ARG A 5 25.36 -71.38 54.33
CA ARG A 5 24.12 -71.68 53.57
C ARG A 5 22.84 -71.03 54.13
N THR A 6 22.92 -70.30 55.24
CA THR A 6 21.75 -69.67 55.87
C THR A 6 21.66 -68.15 55.62
N TYR A 7 22.68 -67.53 55.01
CA TYR A 7 22.67 -66.10 54.68
C TYR A 7 22.32 -65.81 53.20
N SER A 8 22.26 -66.82 52.33
CA SER A 8 21.86 -66.63 50.93
C SER A 8 20.35 -66.54 50.71
N PHE A 9 19.53 -66.99 51.67
CA PHE A 9 18.06 -66.89 51.56
C PHE A 9 17.51 -65.54 52.08
N SER A 10 18.19 -64.90 53.03
CA SER A 10 17.77 -63.59 53.57
C SER A 10 18.23 -62.40 52.72
N ILE A 11 19.31 -62.56 51.95
CA ILE A 11 19.78 -61.52 51.01
C ILE A 11 18.93 -61.50 49.73
N LEU A 12 18.38 -62.65 49.31
CA LEU A 12 17.51 -62.73 48.13
C LEU A 12 16.12 -62.12 48.37
N PHE A 13 15.58 -62.18 49.59
CA PHE A 13 14.29 -61.56 49.93
C PHE A 13 14.36 -60.03 50.10
N ILE A 14 15.52 -59.48 50.51
CA ILE A 14 15.72 -58.02 50.62
C ILE A 14 16.01 -57.38 49.25
N LEU A 15 16.62 -58.13 48.32
CA LEU A 15 16.82 -57.67 46.93
C LEU A 15 15.56 -57.78 46.05
N LEU A 16 14.62 -58.70 46.34
CA LEU A 16 13.33 -58.75 45.65
C LEU A 16 12.30 -57.74 46.19
N SER A 17 12.47 -57.20 47.39
CA SER A 17 11.64 -56.09 47.89
C SER A 17 12.02 -54.71 47.32
N PHE A 18 13.13 -54.61 46.58
CA PHE A 18 13.52 -53.38 45.85
C PHE A 18 13.12 -53.38 44.36
N TRP A 19 12.36 -54.38 43.90
CA TRP A 19 11.88 -54.47 42.51
C TRP A 19 10.34 -54.51 42.39
N ALA A 20 9.61 -54.15 43.45
CA ALA A 20 8.15 -54.16 43.49
C ALA A 20 7.52 -52.80 43.87
N ALA A 21 8.22 -51.71 43.62
CA ALA A 21 7.69 -50.35 43.77
C ALA A 21 8.15 -49.44 42.62
N THR A 22 7.91 -49.87 41.39
CA THR A 22 7.66 -48.94 40.29
C THR A 22 6.26 -49.24 39.76
N GLY A 23 5.27 -49.09 40.63
CA GLY A 23 4.03 -48.52 40.14
C GLY A 23 4.41 -47.15 39.64
N ALA A 24 4.41 -46.95 38.32
CA ALA A 24 4.18 -45.63 37.80
C ALA A 24 2.81 -45.26 38.39
N GLU A 25 2.80 -44.53 39.51
CA GLU A 25 1.73 -43.57 39.69
C GLU A 25 1.77 -42.79 38.38
N ALA A 26 0.69 -42.91 37.60
CA ALA A 26 0.39 -41.86 36.66
C ALA A 26 0.48 -40.60 37.51
N ALA A 27 1.54 -39.81 37.32
CA ALA A 27 1.51 -38.45 37.78
C ALA A 27 0.20 -37.96 37.20
N ASN A 28 -0.75 -37.64 38.07
CA ASN A 28 -1.93 -36.90 37.66
C ASN A 28 -1.32 -35.67 36.99
N SER A 29 -1.24 -35.71 35.66
CA SER A 29 -0.75 -34.56 34.94
C SER A 29 -1.76 -33.50 35.31
N MET A 30 -1.29 -32.33 35.72
CA MET A 30 -2.17 -31.19 35.94
C MET A 30 -2.80 -30.70 34.62
N ALA A 31 -2.76 -31.51 33.54
CA ALA A 31 -3.38 -31.23 32.25
C ALA A 31 -4.89 -30.92 32.34
N PRO A 32 -5.71 -31.54 33.23
CA PRO A 32 -7.11 -31.13 33.39
C PRO A 32 -7.28 -29.98 34.40
N TYR A 33 -6.20 -29.49 35.03
CA TYR A 33 -6.22 -28.36 35.97
C TYR A 33 -5.50 -27.11 35.45
N LEU A 34 -5.04 -27.14 34.19
CA LEU A 34 -4.69 -25.92 33.47
C LEU A 34 -6.00 -25.24 33.03
N SER A 35 -6.65 -24.55 33.96
CA SER A 35 -7.52 -23.44 33.55
C SER A 35 -6.60 -22.33 33.05
N THR A 36 -6.28 -22.36 31.76
CA THR A 36 -5.74 -21.18 31.11
C THR A 36 -6.74 -20.05 31.34
N PRO A 37 -6.32 -18.86 31.79
CA PRO A 37 -7.23 -17.73 31.90
C PRO A 37 -7.95 -17.55 30.56
N ILE A 38 -9.26 -17.25 30.59
CA ILE A 38 -10.04 -16.90 29.38
C ILE A 38 -9.39 -15.74 28.59
N PHE A 39 -8.49 -14.99 29.22
CA PHE A 39 -7.67 -13.95 28.62
C PHE A 39 -6.48 -14.43 27.77
N MET A 40 -6.17 -15.74 27.74
CA MET A 40 -5.44 -16.30 26.60
C MET A 40 -6.47 -16.58 25.51
N SER A 41 -7.04 -15.52 24.94
CA SER A 41 -7.72 -15.66 23.66
C SER A 41 -6.70 -16.25 22.69
N ASN A 42 -7.11 -17.24 21.91
CA ASN A 42 -6.42 -17.49 20.66
C ASN A 42 -6.50 -16.17 19.90
N ALA A 43 -5.41 -15.40 19.86
CA ALA A 43 -5.37 -14.16 19.13
C ALA A 43 -5.49 -14.52 17.65
N VAL A 44 -6.70 -14.41 17.11
CA VAL A 44 -6.96 -14.62 15.69
C VAL A 44 -6.29 -13.46 14.94
N PRO A 45 -5.51 -13.73 13.88
CA PRO A 45 -4.97 -12.66 13.05
C PRO A 45 -6.10 -11.74 12.56
N PRO A 46 -5.91 -10.42 12.57
CA PRO A 46 -6.92 -9.50 12.08
C PRO A 46 -7.09 -9.64 10.57
N ASN A 47 -8.27 -9.28 10.09
CA ASN A 47 -8.58 -9.12 8.69
C ASN A 47 -8.18 -7.72 8.24
N VAL A 48 -7.36 -7.59 7.20
CA VAL A 48 -6.91 -6.30 6.67
C VAL A 48 -7.09 -6.27 5.17
N LEU A 49 -7.97 -5.42 4.67
CA LEU A 49 -8.14 -5.15 3.24
C LEU A 49 -7.40 -3.86 2.89
N ILE A 50 -6.46 -3.95 1.94
CA ILE A 50 -5.81 -2.76 1.38
C ILE A 50 -6.62 -2.30 0.17
N ILE A 51 -7.13 -1.07 0.20
CA ILE A 51 -7.60 -0.38 -1.00
C ILE A 51 -6.41 0.41 -1.54
N PHE A 52 -5.83 -0.07 -2.64
CA PHE A 52 -4.67 0.55 -3.25
C PHE A 52 -5.07 1.38 -4.45
N ASP A 53 -4.63 2.64 -4.45
CA ASP A 53 -4.86 3.57 -5.54
C ASP A 53 -4.13 3.15 -6.81
N ASN A 54 -4.92 2.86 -7.84
CA ASN A 54 -4.47 2.62 -9.21
C ASN A 54 -5.02 3.67 -10.17
N SER A 55 -5.23 4.89 -9.69
CA SER A 55 -5.67 6.03 -10.48
C SER A 55 -4.61 6.47 -11.48
N GLY A 56 -5.01 7.25 -12.48
CA GLY A 56 -4.10 7.84 -13.44
C GLY A 56 -3.08 8.80 -12.80
N SER A 57 -3.39 9.45 -11.69
CA SER A 57 -2.46 10.37 -10.98
C SER A 57 -1.25 9.66 -10.39
N MET A 58 -1.37 8.38 -10.05
CA MET A 58 -0.24 7.56 -9.61
C MET A 58 0.87 7.44 -10.66
N ASN A 59 0.56 7.74 -11.92
CA ASN A 59 1.53 7.83 -13.01
C ASN A 59 2.21 9.21 -13.14
N GLN A 60 1.89 10.20 -12.31
CA GLN A 60 2.64 11.45 -12.23
C GLN A 60 4.06 11.21 -11.69
N MET A 61 4.97 12.15 -12.00
CA MET A 61 6.32 12.14 -11.44
C MET A 61 6.24 12.32 -9.93
N ALA A 62 6.97 11.52 -9.16
CA ALA A 62 6.93 11.56 -7.70
C ALA A 62 7.50 12.85 -7.10
N TYR A 63 8.34 13.56 -7.87
CA TYR A 63 9.14 14.69 -7.37
C TYR A 63 9.09 15.93 -8.25
N TRP A 64 8.20 15.95 -9.24
CA TRP A 64 7.96 17.15 -10.04
C TRP A 64 6.59 17.65 -9.63
N GLU A 65 6.51 18.91 -9.21
CA GLU A 65 5.19 19.52 -9.01
C GLU A 65 4.69 20.02 -10.37
N GLU A 66 3.40 19.83 -10.60
CA GLU A 66 2.72 20.18 -11.83
C GLU A 66 2.52 21.70 -11.86
N ALA A 67 3.21 22.40 -12.77
CA ALA A 67 3.11 23.86 -12.86
C ALA A 67 1.80 24.35 -13.52
N VAL A 68 1.03 23.45 -14.13
CA VAL A 68 -0.22 23.78 -14.83
C VAL A 68 -1.18 22.61 -14.68
N GLU A 69 -2.30 22.83 -13.99
CA GLU A 69 -3.45 21.93 -13.98
C GLU A 69 -3.86 21.62 -15.42
N HIS A 70 -3.67 20.38 -15.84
CA HIS A 70 -4.33 19.87 -17.04
C HIS A 70 -5.84 19.74 -16.76
N SER A 71 -6.67 20.16 -17.71
CA SER A 71 -8.09 19.78 -17.71
C SER A 71 -8.22 18.34 -18.18
N GLU A 72 -9.09 17.54 -17.55
CA GLU A 72 -9.39 16.17 -17.98
C GLU A 72 -9.75 16.15 -19.48
N GLY A 73 -9.02 15.35 -20.28
CA GLY A 73 -9.23 15.19 -21.72
C GLY A 73 -8.18 15.87 -22.61
N ASP A 74 -7.30 16.71 -22.05
CA ASP A 74 -6.15 17.21 -22.79
C ASP A 74 -5.13 16.10 -23.02
N PRO A 75 -4.57 15.97 -24.23
CA PRO A 75 -3.54 14.99 -24.46
C PRO A 75 -2.27 15.35 -23.67
N TRP A 76 -1.92 14.54 -22.67
CA TRP A 76 -0.74 14.69 -21.80
C TRP A 76 0.61 14.83 -22.57
N TRP A 77 0.62 14.55 -23.87
CA TRP A 77 1.77 14.72 -24.76
C TRP A 77 1.92 16.12 -25.38
N GLN A 78 1.01 17.07 -25.12
CA GLN A 78 1.06 18.42 -25.70
C GLN A 78 1.72 19.50 -24.83
N VAL A 79 1.96 19.27 -23.53
CA VAL A 79 2.45 20.32 -22.63
C VAL A 79 3.83 19.97 -22.07
N ASP A 80 4.74 20.95 -22.11
CA ASP A 80 6.03 20.88 -21.42
C ASP A 80 5.77 21.02 -19.91
N ILE A 81 5.65 19.89 -19.20
CA ILE A 81 5.58 19.91 -17.74
C ILE A 81 6.97 20.25 -17.20
N VAL A 82 7.18 21.53 -16.93
CA VAL A 82 8.40 22.02 -16.28
C VAL A 82 8.27 21.77 -14.78
N PRO A 83 9.21 21.05 -14.15
CA PRO A 83 9.24 20.94 -12.69
C PRO A 83 9.23 22.35 -12.10
N THR A 84 8.23 22.68 -11.30
CA THR A 84 8.14 23.96 -10.58
C THR A 84 9.39 24.21 -9.73
N THR A 85 9.96 23.13 -9.18
CA THR A 85 11.20 23.14 -8.41
C THR A 85 12.30 22.34 -9.14
N PRO A 86 13.46 22.96 -9.43
CA PRO A 86 14.62 22.25 -9.95
C PRO A 86 15.11 21.15 -8.99
N TYR A 87 15.91 20.20 -9.50
CA TYR A 87 16.60 19.23 -8.66
C TYR A 87 17.39 19.91 -7.53
N ASP A 88 17.06 19.58 -6.29
CA ASP A 88 17.78 20.03 -5.11
C ASP A 88 18.75 18.94 -4.65
N PRO A 89 20.07 19.15 -4.81
CA PRO A 89 21.08 18.19 -4.37
C PRO A 89 21.09 17.90 -2.88
N ALA A 90 20.51 18.75 -2.04
CA ALA A 90 20.44 18.57 -0.59
C ALA A 90 19.25 17.71 -0.15
N ARG A 91 18.25 17.50 -1.03
CA ARG A 91 17.09 16.66 -0.75
C ARG A 91 17.37 15.21 -1.12
N ASN A 92 16.93 14.29 -0.27
CA ASN A 92 16.92 12.86 -0.58
C ASN A 92 15.63 12.50 -1.33
N TYR A 93 15.77 12.01 -2.56
CA TYR A 93 14.66 11.54 -3.38
C TYR A 93 14.61 10.02 -3.31
N TYR A 94 13.56 9.49 -2.67
CA TYR A 94 13.37 8.05 -2.54
C TYR A 94 13.03 7.41 -3.90
N GLY A 95 13.34 6.13 -4.10
CA GLY A 95 13.09 5.48 -5.40
C GLY A 95 13.98 4.27 -5.61
N TYR A 96 14.00 3.71 -6.82
CA TYR A 96 14.74 2.47 -7.09
C TYR A 96 16.26 2.62 -7.01
N PHE A 97 16.79 3.82 -7.25
CA PHE A 97 18.20 4.13 -7.04
C PHE A 97 18.48 4.40 -5.55
N VAL A 98 19.72 4.19 -5.11
CA VAL A 98 20.13 4.58 -3.76
C VAL A 98 20.18 6.10 -3.70
N ALA A 99 19.30 6.67 -2.87
CA ALA A 99 19.28 8.08 -2.53
C ALA A 99 20.43 8.42 -1.56
N GLY A 100 20.82 9.69 -1.50
CA GLY A 100 21.85 10.12 -0.57
C GLY A 100 22.07 11.63 -0.64
N THR A 101 22.46 12.20 0.50
CA THR A 101 22.87 13.60 0.58
C THR A 101 24.17 13.79 -0.21
N PRO A 102 24.63 15.04 -0.48
CA PRO A 102 25.85 15.27 -1.24
C PRO A 102 27.09 14.49 -0.76
N ALA A 103 27.16 14.16 0.53
CA ALA A 103 28.26 13.37 1.10
C ALA A 103 28.20 11.87 0.76
N ASP A 104 27.01 11.31 0.52
CA ASP A 104 26.74 9.87 0.46
C ASP A 104 26.16 9.43 -0.90
N ARG A 105 26.41 10.21 -1.96
CA ARG A 105 25.86 9.94 -3.29
C ARG A 105 26.40 8.63 -3.86
N VAL A 106 25.48 7.80 -4.33
CA VAL A 106 25.78 6.56 -5.03
C VAL A 106 25.77 6.81 -6.54
N LYS A 107 26.78 6.25 -7.22
CA LYS A 107 26.98 6.38 -8.67
C LYS A 107 26.62 5.10 -9.41
N TYR A 108 26.23 5.27 -10.67
CA TYR A 108 25.73 4.22 -11.54
C TYR A 108 26.34 4.31 -12.94
N SER A 109 26.58 3.14 -13.53
CA SER A 109 26.90 2.99 -14.95
C SER A 109 25.72 2.34 -15.66
N TYR A 110 25.45 2.75 -16.90
CA TYR A 110 24.42 2.12 -17.72
C TYR A 110 25.04 1.04 -18.60
N ILE A 111 24.82 -0.22 -18.26
CA ILE A 111 25.39 -1.38 -18.95
C ILE A 111 24.31 -2.45 -19.14
N SER A 112 24.36 -3.17 -20.26
CA SER A 112 23.43 -4.28 -20.53
C SER A 112 21.94 -3.91 -20.37
N ASN A 113 21.56 -2.70 -20.77
CA ASN A 113 20.20 -2.14 -20.66
C ASN A 113 19.66 -1.99 -19.23
N LYS A 114 20.53 -1.72 -18.26
CA LYS A 114 20.19 -1.40 -16.88
C LYS A 114 21.23 -0.49 -16.24
N PHE A 115 20.84 0.14 -15.15
CA PHE A 115 21.71 0.89 -14.25
C PHE A 115 22.24 -0.05 -13.18
N ASP A 116 23.56 -0.23 -13.18
CA ASP A 116 24.30 -0.99 -12.19
C ASP A 116 25.10 -0.02 -11.32
N ARG A 117 25.11 -0.26 -10.01
CA ARG A 117 25.92 0.56 -9.09
C ARG A 117 27.39 0.41 -9.45
N ASP A 118 28.05 1.54 -9.67
CA ASP A 118 29.44 1.60 -10.08
C ASP A 118 30.07 2.87 -9.49
N PRO A 119 31.04 2.76 -8.57
CA PRO A 119 31.76 3.92 -8.04
C PRO A 119 32.48 4.76 -9.11
N SER A 120 32.78 4.18 -10.28
CA SER A 120 33.36 4.88 -11.43
C SER A 120 32.29 5.41 -12.41
N GLY A 121 31.02 5.14 -12.13
CA GLY A 121 29.90 5.58 -12.95
C GLY A 121 29.67 7.08 -12.84
N GLU A 122 29.04 7.64 -13.88
CA GLU A 122 28.82 9.08 -14.00
C GLU A 122 27.36 9.49 -13.70
N TRP A 123 26.44 8.52 -13.70
CA TRP A 123 25.06 8.78 -13.27
C TRP A 123 24.96 8.84 -11.75
N GLU A 124 24.25 9.84 -11.22
CA GLU A 124 23.96 9.93 -9.79
C GLU A 124 22.59 9.34 -9.44
N GLY A 125 22.54 8.44 -8.46
CA GLY A 125 21.30 7.75 -8.06
C GLY A 125 20.21 8.68 -7.53
N ASN A 126 20.55 9.62 -6.65
CA ASN A 126 19.59 10.57 -6.09
C ASN A 126 18.95 11.45 -7.19
N PHE A 127 19.76 11.89 -8.14
CA PHE A 127 19.30 12.62 -9.33
C PHE A 127 18.40 11.75 -10.22
N LEU A 128 18.77 10.49 -10.45
CA LEU A 128 17.95 9.56 -11.23
C LEU A 128 16.60 9.27 -10.55
N ASN A 129 16.53 9.20 -9.22
CA ASN A 129 15.25 9.09 -8.52
C ASN A 129 14.35 10.30 -8.81
N TRP A 130 14.87 11.53 -8.64
CA TRP A 130 14.13 12.76 -8.97
C TRP A 130 13.67 12.80 -10.44
N LEU A 131 14.54 12.38 -11.35
CA LEU A 131 14.31 12.46 -12.79
C LEU A 131 13.35 11.39 -13.31
N THR A 132 13.30 10.19 -12.71
CA THR A 132 12.67 9.01 -13.34
C THR A 132 11.55 8.35 -12.57
N MET A 133 11.40 8.61 -11.26
CA MET A 133 10.41 7.91 -10.44
C MET A 133 9.01 8.48 -10.60
N ARG A 134 8.05 7.60 -10.87
CA ARG A 134 6.61 7.90 -10.73
C ARG A 134 6.15 7.62 -9.31
N ARG A 135 5.00 8.17 -8.91
CA ARG A 135 4.39 7.88 -7.59
C ARG A 135 4.16 6.38 -7.41
N ALA A 136 3.69 5.69 -8.46
CA ALA A 136 3.51 4.25 -8.51
C ALA A 136 4.80 3.47 -8.21
N ASP A 137 5.95 3.88 -8.76
CA ASP A 137 7.24 3.24 -8.48
C ASP A 137 7.59 3.33 -7.00
N VAL A 138 7.41 4.51 -6.42
CA VAL A 138 7.68 4.75 -4.99
C VAL A 138 6.71 3.96 -4.11
N ALA A 139 5.41 3.97 -4.41
CA ALA A 139 4.40 3.25 -3.66
C ALA A 139 4.64 1.72 -3.69
N ARG A 140 4.89 1.15 -4.88
CA ARG A 140 5.26 -0.26 -5.02
C ARG A 140 6.56 -0.58 -4.29
N LYS A 141 7.54 0.33 -4.31
CA LYS A 141 8.79 0.16 -3.55
C LYS A 141 8.52 0.01 -2.06
N VAL A 142 7.70 0.88 -1.48
CA VAL A 142 7.37 0.84 -0.06
C VAL A 142 6.60 -0.44 0.27
N LEU A 143 5.52 -0.73 -0.45
CA LEU A 143 4.64 -1.85 -0.10
C LEU A 143 5.29 -3.20 -0.38
N VAL A 144 5.84 -3.39 -1.57
CA VAL A 144 6.25 -4.72 -2.05
C VAL A 144 7.69 -4.78 -2.55
N GLY A 145 8.46 -3.70 -2.41
CA GLY A 145 9.86 -3.64 -2.81
C GLY A 145 10.09 -3.13 -4.24
N GLY A 146 9.02 -2.84 -4.98
CA GLY A 146 9.03 -2.29 -6.33
C GLY A 146 8.54 -3.30 -7.36
N LEU A 147 8.52 -2.91 -8.64
CA LEU A 147 8.27 -3.83 -9.75
C LEU A 147 9.55 -4.62 -10.06
N ALA A 148 9.63 -5.85 -9.56
CA ALA A 148 10.79 -6.71 -9.72
C ALA A 148 10.63 -7.65 -10.93
N THR A 149 11.74 -7.91 -11.61
CA THR A 149 11.80 -8.87 -12.74
C THR A 149 11.55 -10.33 -12.34
N SER A 150 11.71 -10.71 -11.06
CA SER A 150 11.16 -11.95 -10.48
C SER A 150 11.04 -11.81 -8.96
N ARG A 151 10.00 -12.44 -8.38
CA ARG A 151 9.79 -12.54 -6.93
C ARG A 151 10.14 -13.88 -6.32
N THR A 152 10.34 -14.90 -7.13
CA THR A 152 10.64 -16.26 -6.67
C THR A 152 11.93 -16.76 -7.33
N GLY A 153 12.77 -17.45 -6.56
CA GLY A 153 13.94 -18.15 -7.11
C GLY A 153 15.31 -17.44 -7.01
N GLY A 154 15.60 -16.73 -5.92
CA GLY A 154 16.97 -16.58 -5.40
C GLY A 154 17.99 -15.90 -6.31
N GLY A 155 17.72 -14.67 -6.76
CA GLY A 155 18.79 -13.84 -7.33
C GLY A 155 18.41 -12.80 -8.37
N ASN A 156 17.14 -12.71 -8.78
CA ASN A 156 16.76 -11.60 -9.64
C ASN A 156 16.39 -10.36 -8.82
N THR A 157 17.23 -9.35 -8.92
CA THR A 157 17.18 -8.16 -8.06
C THR A 157 17.12 -6.88 -8.90
N THR A 158 16.60 -6.99 -10.13
CA THR A 158 16.40 -5.83 -11.00
C THR A 158 14.98 -5.28 -10.82
N LEU A 159 14.90 -4.00 -10.46
CA LEU A 159 13.69 -3.19 -10.43
C LEU A 159 13.45 -2.55 -11.78
N ILE A 160 12.19 -2.43 -12.19
CA ILE A 160 11.76 -1.87 -13.47
C ILE A 160 10.89 -0.64 -13.20
N GLY A 161 11.25 0.50 -13.80
CA GLY A 161 10.44 1.72 -13.79
C GLY A 161 9.11 1.52 -14.48
N GLU A 162 8.07 2.18 -13.98
CA GLU A 162 6.71 2.06 -14.48
C GLU A 162 6.60 2.46 -15.96
N ASP A 163 5.91 1.60 -16.70
CA ASP A 163 5.53 1.81 -18.09
C ASP A 163 4.03 2.13 -18.14
N PRO A 164 3.65 3.42 -18.24
CA PRO A 164 2.24 3.84 -18.15
C PRO A 164 1.53 3.64 -19.49
N VAL A 165 1.70 2.51 -20.16
CA VAL A 165 1.09 2.22 -21.49
C VAL A 165 -0.41 2.53 -21.48
N GLN A 166 -1.04 2.36 -20.33
CA GLN A 166 -2.47 2.52 -20.11
C GLN A 166 -2.92 3.98 -19.96
N SER A 167 -2.10 4.85 -19.34
CA SER A 167 -2.44 6.28 -19.14
C SER A 167 -1.77 7.22 -20.14
N GLY A 168 -0.73 6.75 -20.84
CA GLY A 168 0.01 7.52 -21.85
C GLY A 168 0.81 8.72 -21.29
N ARG A 169 0.94 8.83 -19.96
CA ARG A 169 1.57 9.98 -19.31
C ARG A 169 3.07 10.04 -19.54
N SER A 170 3.51 11.10 -20.21
CA SER A 170 4.93 11.37 -20.48
C SER A 170 5.34 12.73 -19.95
N PHE A 171 6.55 12.83 -19.39
CA PHE A 171 7.04 14.06 -18.77
C PHE A 171 8.39 14.45 -19.36
N LYS A 172 8.61 15.73 -19.65
CA LYS A 172 9.89 16.21 -20.18
C LYS A 172 10.23 17.58 -19.60
N CYS A 173 11.51 17.82 -19.41
CA CYS A 173 12.02 19.11 -18.97
C CYS A 173 13.36 19.44 -19.63
N LYS A 174 13.68 20.73 -19.68
CA LYS A 174 15.00 21.20 -20.11
C LYS A 174 15.91 21.28 -18.91
N LEU A 175 17.08 20.64 -18.99
CA LEU A 175 18.14 20.74 -17.99
C LEU A 175 19.32 21.54 -18.54
N GLY A 176 19.83 22.44 -17.69
CA GLY A 176 21.02 23.23 -18.00
C GLY A 176 22.29 22.39 -18.02
N PHE A 177 23.28 22.81 -18.81
CA PHE A 177 24.54 22.08 -18.96
C PHE A 177 25.28 21.81 -17.64
N TRP A 178 25.14 22.68 -16.63
CA TRP A 178 25.74 22.47 -15.31
C TRP A 178 25.14 21.26 -14.59
N THR A 179 23.82 21.12 -14.62
CA THR A 179 23.13 19.94 -14.07
C THR A 179 23.56 18.69 -14.84
N MET A 180 23.57 18.75 -16.17
CA MET A 180 23.97 17.61 -17.00
C MET A 180 25.41 17.19 -16.70
N LEU A 181 26.35 18.13 -16.67
CA LEU A 181 27.77 17.87 -16.38
C LEU A 181 27.99 17.27 -14.98
N THR A 182 27.17 17.64 -13.99
CA THR A 182 27.38 17.26 -12.59
C THR A 182 26.81 15.87 -12.27
N TYR A 183 25.68 15.51 -12.88
CA TYR A 183 24.85 14.38 -12.45
C TYR A 183 24.74 13.25 -13.47
N THR A 184 25.34 13.41 -14.64
CA THR A 184 25.21 12.50 -15.78
C THR A 184 26.55 12.32 -16.53
N PRO A 185 26.66 11.35 -17.45
CA PRO A 185 27.84 11.17 -18.32
C PRO A 185 28.09 12.28 -19.35
N PHE A 186 27.24 13.31 -19.44
CA PHE A 186 27.30 14.27 -20.53
C PHE A 186 28.23 15.45 -20.20
N ASN A 187 29.44 15.42 -20.77
CA ASN A 187 30.51 16.39 -20.49
C ASN A 187 30.76 17.42 -21.60
N ASP A 188 29.77 17.64 -22.46
CA ASP A 188 29.91 18.44 -23.69
C ASP A 188 29.38 19.88 -23.58
N PHE A 189 29.12 20.35 -22.34
CA PHE A 189 28.66 21.71 -22.03
C PHE A 189 27.36 22.13 -22.76
N ASN A 190 26.52 21.16 -23.12
CA ASN A 190 25.23 21.41 -23.77
C ASN A 190 24.05 21.27 -22.80
N ASP A 191 23.12 22.21 -22.89
CA ASP A 191 21.77 22.03 -22.36
C ASP A 191 21.06 20.89 -23.09
N ARG A 192 20.18 20.17 -22.40
CA ARG A 192 19.49 19.00 -22.96
C ARG A 192 18.04 18.95 -22.55
N TYR A 193 17.18 18.47 -23.46
CA TYR A 193 15.89 17.92 -23.06
C TYR A 193 16.10 16.54 -22.47
N VAL A 194 15.41 16.27 -21.37
CA VAL A 194 15.24 14.95 -20.79
C VAL A 194 13.76 14.64 -20.70
N GLY A 195 13.39 13.37 -20.83
CA GLY A 195 11.99 12.99 -20.64
C GLY A 195 11.79 11.52 -20.30
N VAL A 196 10.69 11.24 -19.61
CA VAL A 196 10.29 9.91 -19.18
C VAL A 196 9.02 9.51 -19.92
N LYS A 197 9.08 8.39 -20.65
CA LYS A 197 7.97 7.84 -21.42
C LYS A 197 8.18 6.34 -21.66
N ASP A 198 7.11 5.56 -21.61
CA ASP A 198 7.08 4.12 -21.92
C ASP A 198 8.11 3.27 -21.12
N GLY A 199 8.39 3.61 -19.85
CA GLY A 199 9.45 2.97 -19.05
C GLY A 199 10.90 3.33 -19.45
N TYR A 200 11.08 4.38 -20.27
CA TYR A 200 12.40 4.86 -20.70
C TYR A 200 12.68 6.30 -20.29
N LEU A 201 13.96 6.59 -20.07
CA LEU A 201 14.54 7.92 -20.01
C LEU A 201 15.13 8.30 -21.38
N TYR A 202 14.65 9.39 -21.97
CA TYR A 202 15.11 9.99 -23.21
C TYR A 202 15.99 11.20 -22.91
N VAL A 203 17.04 11.40 -23.71
CA VAL A 203 17.91 12.58 -23.64
C VAL A 203 18.20 13.10 -25.04
N SER A 204 18.05 14.40 -25.25
CA SER A 204 18.28 15.07 -26.53
C SER A 204 19.01 16.40 -26.38
N LYS A 205 20.01 16.66 -27.21
CA LYS A 205 20.63 17.98 -27.41
C LYS A 205 19.80 18.87 -28.32
N ASP A 206 18.85 18.30 -29.08
CA ASP A 206 17.94 19.08 -29.90
C ASP A 206 16.87 19.70 -29.01
N LEU A 207 16.97 21.02 -28.82
CA LEU A 207 16.03 21.78 -28.00
C LEU A 207 14.83 22.31 -28.81
N ASN A 208 14.72 21.99 -30.10
CA ASN A 208 13.61 22.43 -30.96
C ASN A 208 12.55 21.33 -31.19
N THR A 209 12.81 20.11 -30.74
CA THR A 209 11.93 18.95 -30.96
C THR A 209 11.80 18.18 -29.66
N SER A 210 10.62 17.57 -29.45
CA SER A 210 10.39 16.74 -28.28
C SER A 210 11.46 15.62 -28.18
N PRO A 211 12.00 15.33 -26.98
CA PRO A 211 12.92 14.21 -26.79
C PRO A 211 12.27 12.85 -27.09
N PHE A 212 10.94 12.78 -27.20
CA PHE A 212 10.23 11.57 -27.57
C PHE A 212 10.19 11.32 -29.08
N ASP A 213 10.37 12.37 -29.88
CA ASP A 213 10.39 12.29 -31.35
C ASP A 213 11.82 12.23 -31.89
N LYS A 214 12.75 12.97 -31.26
CA LYS A 214 14.16 13.00 -31.61
C LYS A 214 15.05 13.03 -30.37
N PHE A 215 15.83 11.97 -30.19
CA PHE A 215 16.73 11.77 -29.05
C PHE A 215 18.12 11.35 -29.48
N ASP A 216 19.12 11.68 -28.66
CA ASP A 216 20.47 11.14 -28.78
C ASP A 216 20.63 9.84 -27.99
N TYR A 217 19.95 9.74 -26.84
CA TYR A 217 20.04 8.59 -25.95
C TYR A 217 18.67 8.16 -25.44
N LYS A 218 18.51 6.85 -25.28
CA LYS A 218 17.33 6.20 -24.73
C LYS A 218 17.78 5.10 -23.77
N TYR A 219 17.39 5.21 -22.51
CA TYR A 219 17.76 4.30 -21.43
C TYR A 219 16.51 3.62 -20.89
N THR A 220 16.53 2.29 -20.76
CA THR A 220 15.48 1.59 -20.02
C THR A 220 15.65 1.88 -18.54
N ILE A 221 14.57 2.22 -17.84
CA ILE A 221 14.62 2.45 -16.39
C ILE A 221 14.61 1.07 -15.71
N LYS A 222 15.79 0.48 -15.58
CA LYS A 222 16.02 -0.78 -14.87
C LYS A 222 17.17 -0.61 -13.90
N VAL A 223 16.99 -0.98 -12.64
CA VAL A 223 17.99 -0.76 -11.59
C VAL A 223 18.33 -2.08 -10.93
N GLN A 224 19.61 -2.46 -11.03
CA GLN A 224 20.13 -3.62 -10.33
C GLN A 224 20.34 -3.29 -8.86
N ARG A 225 19.75 -4.12 -7.99
CA ARG A 225 19.96 -4.10 -6.54
C ARG A 225 20.91 -5.21 -6.13
N ASP A 226 21.62 -5.02 -5.02
CA ASP A 226 22.57 -6.00 -4.52
C ASP A 226 22.49 -6.14 -3.00
N SER A 227 22.04 -7.31 -2.54
CA SER A 227 21.90 -7.63 -1.11
C SER A 227 23.23 -7.69 -0.35
N THR A 228 24.37 -7.80 -1.06
CA THR A 228 25.69 -7.84 -0.44
C THR A 228 26.17 -6.45 0.00
N LEU A 229 25.52 -5.38 -0.50
CA LEU A 229 25.82 -4.02 -0.14
C LEU A 229 25.09 -3.64 1.16
N PRO A 230 25.81 -3.20 2.22
CA PRO A 230 25.20 -2.96 3.53
C PRO A 230 24.06 -1.94 3.53
N ASP A 231 24.16 -0.91 2.70
CA ASP A 231 23.16 0.15 2.54
C ASP A 231 21.95 -0.28 1.71
N GLU A 232 21.98 -1.46 1.07
CA GLU A 232 20.85 -2.02 0.34
C GLU A 232 20.24 -3.23 1.04
N ALA A 233 20.94 -3.88 1.97
CA ALA A 233 20.50 -5.11 2.61
C ALA A 233 19.08 -5.03 3.22
N PHE A 234 18.66 -3.85 3.69
CA PHE A 234 17.33 -3.64 4.27
C PHE A 234 16.17 -3.76 3.27
N VAL A 235 16.43 -3.60 1.96
CA VAL A 235 15.42 -3.78 0.89
C VAL A 235 15.28 -5.24 0.47
N PHE A 236 15.97 -6.15 1.15
CA PHE A 236 15.88 -7.59 0.93
C PHE A 236 15.23 -8.29 2.13
N HIS A 237 14.44 -9.33 1.84
CA HIS A 237 13.90 -10.27 2.81
C HIS A 237 14.05 -11.68 2.22
N ASP A 238 14.68 -12.58 2.95
CA ASP A 238 14.99 -13.95 2.51
C ASP A 238 15.66 -14.02 1.13
N GLY A 239 16.57 -13.07 0.87
CA GLY A 239 17.33 -12.99 -0.39
C GLY A 239 16.56 -12.46 -1.59
N ASN A 240 15.31 -12.02 -1.42
CA ASN A 240 14.49 -11.40 -2.47
C ASN A 240 14.23 -9.93 -2.14
N ILE A 241 13.99 -9.12 -3.17
CA ILE A 241 13.56 -7.73 -2.98
C ILE A 241 12.24 -7.70 -2.21
N ALA A 242 12.16 -6.79 -1.25
CA ALA A 242 11.08 -6.73 -0.27
C ALA A 242 10.71 -5.29 0.10
N GLY A 243 9.41 -5.07 0.27
CA GLY A 243 8.82 -3.93 0.94
C GLY A 243 8.27 -4.32 2.30
N VAL A 244 7.32 -3.54 2.81
CA VAL A 244 6.63 -3.78 4.08
C VAL A 244 5.93 -5.14 4.08
N MET A 245 5.22 -5.47 2.99
CA MET A 245 4.32 -6.63 2.94
C MET A 245 5.03 -7.98 2.99
N GLN A 246 6.32 -8.05 2.61
CA GLN A 246 7.14 -9.26 2.81
C GLN A 246 7.55 -9.45 4.27
N LYS A 247 7.62 -8.36 5.05
CA LYS A 247 8.10 -8.38 6.44
C LYS A 247 6.98 -8.56 7.46
N VAL A 248 5.75 -8.17 7.11
CA VAL A 248 4.57 -8.23 8.00
C VAL A 248 3.48 -9.16 7.49
N GLY A 249 3.73 -9.88 6.39
CA GLY A 249 2.73 -10.71 5.71
C GLY A 249 2.12 -11.82 6.56
N ASP A 250 2.83 -12.25 7.62
CA ASP A 250 2.39 -13.27 8.58
C ASP A 250 1.59 -12.72 9.77
N LYS A 251 1.36 -11.39 9.83
CA LYS A 251 0.72 -10.73 10.97
C LYS A 251 -0.79 -10.54 10.85
N ALA A 252 -1.36 -10.75 9.67
CA ALA A 252 -2.77 -10.53 9.39
C ALA A 252 -3.25 -11.40 8.22
N TYR A 253 -4.57 -11.53 8.09
CA TYR A 253 -5.20 -11.97 6.86
C TYR A 253 -5.33 -10.77 5.93
N TRP A 254 -4.57 -10.79 4.84
CA TRP A 254 -4.51 -9.67 3.90
C TRP A 254 -5.40 -9.88 2.69
N GLY A 255 -6.23 -8.89 2.38
CA GLY A 255 -6.92 -8.73 1.11
C GLY A 255 -6.39 -7.53 0.34
N LEU A 256 -6.77 -7.45 -0.94
CA LEU A 256 -6.39 -6.35 -1.82
C LEU A 256 -7.58 -5.97 -2.70
N GLU A 257 -7.82 -4.68 -2.77
CA GLU A 257 -8.79 -4.01 -3.63
C GLU A 257 -8.08 -2.90 -4.40
N PHE A 258 -8.53 -2.67 -5.62
CA PHE A 258 -8.13 -1.51 -6.42
C PHE A 258 -9.36 -0.78 -6.92
N PHE A 259 -9.20 0.48 -7.33
CA PHE A 259 -10.26 1.24 -7.96
C PHE A 259 -10.62 0.70 -9.34
N ARG A 260 -11.85 0.98 -9.77
CA ARG A 260 -12.34 0.81 -11.14
C ARG A 260 -12.60 2.17 -11.80
N SER A 261 -12.99 2.11 -13.06
CA SER A 261 -13.06 3.25 -13.96
C SER A 261 -14.10 4.34 -13.59
N GLY A 262 -15.05 4.14 -12.68
CA GLY A 262 -15.95 5.23 -12.22
C GLY A 262 -16.81 5.95 -13.29
N THR A 263 -16.87 5.50 -14.55
CA THR A 263 -17.51 6.24 -15.65
C THR A 263 -19.04 6.11 -15.70
N GLY A 264 -19.68 5.57 -14.66
CA GLY A 264 -21.14 5.38 -14.65
C GLY A 264 -21.65 4.29 -15.60
N SER A 265 -20.75 3.49 -16.18
CA SER A 265 -21.06 2.37 -17.09
C SER A 265 -20.99 0.99 -16.40
N GLY A 266 -21.23 0.96 -15.09
CA GLY A 266 -21.13 -0.24 -14.24
C GLY A 266 -19.69 -0.57 -13.82
N GLU A 267 -18.73 0.31 -14.03
CA GLU A 267 -17.36 0.08 -13.55
C GLU A 267 -17.02 1.00 -12.38
N ASN A 268 -18.01 1.25 -11.51
CA ASN A 268 -17.93 2.17 -10.38
C ASN A 268 -17.35 1.48 -9.14
N GLY A 269 -16.82 2.28 -8.22
CA GLY A 269 -16.17 1.83 -6.98
C GLY A 269 -14.89 1.03 -7.21
N GLY A 270 -14.71 0.00 -6.38
CA GLY A 270 -13.52 -0.84 -6.41
C GLY A 270 -13.81 -2.28 -6.79
N TYR A 271 -12.74 -3.07 -6.85
CA TYR A 271 -12.83 -4.49 -7.13
C TYR A 271 -11.85 -5.30 -6.28
N ILE A 272 -12.37 -6.33 -5.63
CA ILE A 272 -11.57 -7.21 -4.76
C ILE A 272 -10.68 -8.07 -5.66
N LYS A 273 -9.37 -7.82 -5.63
CA LYS A 273 -8.37 -8.59 -6.37
C LYS A 273 -7.94 -9.83 -5.61
N ASN A 274 -7.81 -9.70 -4.30
CA ASN A 274 -7.41 -10.77 -3.40
C ASN A 274 -8.40 -10.84 -2.25
N ARG A 275 -8.99 -12.03 -2.05
CA ARG A 275 -9.76 -12.30 -0.83
C ARG A 275 -8.89 -12.10 0.41
N VAL A 276 -9.52 -11.63 1.49
CA VAL A 276 -8.93 -11.68 2.82
C VAL A 276 -8.90 -13.15 3.27
N GLY A 277 -7.73 -13.65 3.69
CA GLY A 277 -7.56 -15.04 4.13
C GLY A 277 -6.66 -15.90 3.22
N HIS A 278 -6.41 -17.15 3.60
CA HIS A 278 -5.34 -17.97 3.01
C HIS A 278 -5.47 -18.27 1.49
N PRO A 279 -4.36 -18.52 0.75
CA PRO A 279 -3.03 -17.96 0.97
C PRO A 279 -3.00 -16.49 0.50
N THR A 280 -2.75 -15.58 1.43
CA THR A 280 -2.95 -14.13 1.23
C THR A 280 -1.84 -13.48 0.41
N ILE A 281 -0.58 -13.78 0.73
CA ILE A 281 0.44 -12.75 0.61
C ILE A 281 1.23 -12.77 -0.71
N THR A 282 1.52 -13.95 -1.27
CA THR A 282 2.29 -14.04 -2.53
C THR A 282 1.53 -13.43 -3.70
N ASN A 283 0.23 -13.73 -3.81
CA ASN A 283 -0.63 -13.15 -4.84
C ASN A 283 -0.80 -11.65 -4.64
N LEU A 284 -0.87 -11.17 -3.39
CA LEU A 284 -0.99 -9.75 -3.09
C LEU A 284 0.21 -8.98 -3.65
N TYR A 285 1.43 -9.47 -3.49
CA TYR A 285 2.62 -8.81 -4.02
C TYR A 285 2.61 -8.69 -5.54
N ILE A 286 2.30 -9.82 -6.20
CA ILE A 286 2.25 -9.92 -7.66
C ILE A 286 1.16 -8.99 -8.19
N ASN A 287 0.02 -8.92 -7.51
CA ASN A 287 -1.08 -8.06 -7.94
C ASN A 287 -0.75 -6.57 -7.78
N ILE A 288 -0.15 -6.13 -6.66
CA ILE A 288 0.30 -4.73 -6.49
C ILE A 288 1.33 -4.32 -7.54
N GLU A 289 2.25 -5.23 -7.89
CA GLU A 289 3.26 -4.96 -8.92
C GLU A 289 2.67 -4.75 -10.31
N ASN A 290 1.75 -5.63 -10.71
CA ASN A 290 1.31 -5.74 -12.09
C ASN A 290 0.02 -4.95 -12.36
N GLU A 291 -0.57 -4.34 -11.34
CA GLU A 291 -1.77 -3.52 -11.52
C GLU A 291 -1.42 -2.25 -12.31
N PRO A 292 -2.14 -1.93 -13.40
CA PRO A 292 -1.95 -0.68 -14.13
C PRO A 292 -2.56 0.52 -13.42
N MET A 293 -1.89 1.67 -13.49
CA MET A 293 -2.33 2.94 -12.90
C MET A 293 -3.11 3.78 -13.93
N GLN A 294 -4.43 3.60 -14.02
CA GLN A 294 -5.26 4.09 -15.14
C GLN A 294 -6.66 4.57 -14.76
N ASN A 295 -7.10 4.36 -13.52
CA ASN A 295 -8.48 4.63 -13.12
C ASN A 295 -8.68 6.05 -12.59
N TRP A 296 -9.89 6.30 -12.10
CA TRP A 296 -10.24 7.45 -11.27
C TRP A 296 -10.00 7.11 -9.79
N THR A 297 -10.39 8.02 -8.90
CA THR A 297 -10.24 7.88 -7.45
C THR A 297 -11.61 7.80 -6.74
N PRO A 298 -12.43 6.75 -7.00
CA PRO A 298 -13.77 6.58 -6.44
C PRO A 298 -13.71 6.08 -4.99
N LEU A 299 -13.29 6.96 -4.07
CA LEU A 299 -12.94 6.62 -2.70
C LEU A 299 -14.12 6.01 -1.90
N ALA A 300 -15.23 6.72 -1.81
CA ALA A 300 -16.42 6.30 -1.07
C ALA A 300 -17.06 5.05 -1.68
N GLU A 301 -17.17 5.01 -3.01
CA GLU A 301 -17.70 3.87 -3.74
C GLU A 301 -16.84 2.61 -3.52
N SER A 302 -15.52 2.74 -3.46
CA SER A 302 -14.62 1.61 -3.18
C SER A 302 -14.72 1.15 -1.73
N LEU A 303 -14.77 2.08 -0.77
CA LEU A 303 -15.00 1.70 0.62
C LEU A 303 -16.38 1.04 0.81
N TYR A 304 -17.39 1.45 0.04
CA TYR A 304 -18.69 0.79 0.02
C TYR A 304 -18.59 -0.65 -0.50
N VAL A 305 -17.84 -0.90 -1.57
CA VAL A 305 -17.57 -2.26 -2.07
C VAL A 305 -16.85 -3.10 -1.02
N ALA A 306 -15.81 -2.57 -0.38
CA ALA A 306 -15.12 -3.20 0.75
C ALA A 306 -16.09 -3.54 1.89
N MET A 307 -16.93 -2.59 2.29
CA MET A 307 -17.92 -2.78 3.34
C MET A 307 -18.88 -3.91 2.99
N GLN A 308 -19.46 -3.90 1.78
CA GLN A 308 -20.34 -4.99 1.34
C GLN A 308 -19.59 -6.34 1.34
N TYR A 309 -18.30 -6.36 0.96
CA TYR A 309 -17.48 -7.56 0.95
C TYR A 309 -17.35 -8.17 2.35
N PHE A 310 -17.13 -7.37 3.37
CA PHE A 310 -17.15 -7.83 4.77
C PHE A 310 -18.56 -8.22 5.26
N LYS A 311 -19.61 -7.52 4.79
CA LYS A 311 -21.01 -7.88 5.07
C LYS A 311 -21.45 -9.18 4.40
N GLN A 312 -20.76 -9.63 3.36
CA GLN A 312 -21.20 -10.72 2.48
C GLN A 312 -22.62 -10.48 1.91
N GLU A 313 -22.89 -9.25 1.48
CA GLU A 313 -24.17 -8.85 0.86
C GLU A 313 -23.99 -8.42 -0.60
N PRO A 314 -25.02 -8.41 -1.46
CA PRO A 314 -24.86 -7.86 -2.81
C PRO A 314 -24.45 -6.37 -2.81
N ILE A 315 -23.57 -5.97 -3.73
CA ILE A 315 -23.27 -4.55 -4.01
C ILE A 315 -24.51 -3.92 -4.66
N ASP A 316 -24.81 -2.66 -4.33
CA ASP A 316 -25.88 -1.91 -4.99
C ASP A 316 -25.74 -1.95 -6.53
N ALA A 317 -26.85 -2.21 -7.21
CA ALA A 317 -26.88 -2.40 -8.65
C ALA A 317 -26.47 -1.14 -9.45
N SER A 318 -26.51 0.04 -8.83
CA SER A 318 -26.05 1.29 -9.43
C SER A 318 -24.53 1.39 -9.58
N LEU A 319 -23.75 0.73 -8.70
CA LEU A 319 -22.30 0.61 -8.89
C LEU A 319 -21.93 -0.55 -9.83
N ALA A 320 -22.75 -1.61 -9.83
CA ALA A 320 -22.39 -2.89 -10.41
C ALA A 320 -22.61 -2.96 -11.94
N SER A 321 -21.51 -3.16 -12.70
CA SER A 321 -21.52 -4.04 -13.88
C SER A 321 -21.43 -5.47 -13.38
N LEU A 322 -22.05 -6.38 -14.13
CA LEU A 322 -22.27 -7.81 -13.84
C LEU A 322 -21.01 -8.67 -13.54
N TYR A 323 -19.83 -8.08 -13.31
CA TYR A 323 -18.60 -8.79 -13.00
C TYR A 323 -17.66 -7.98 -12.09
N ASN A 324 -17.67 -8.30 -10.79
CA ASN A 324 -16.54 -8.04 -9.88
C ASN A 324 -15.88 -9.41 -9.62
N PRO A 325 -14.78 -9.75 -10.32
CA PRO A 325 -14.23 -11.12 -10.37
C PRO A 325 -13.91 -11.73 -9.00
N GLY A 326 -13.61 -10.88 -7.99
CA GLY A 326 -13.33 -11.30 -6.63
C GLY A 326 -14.39 -10.91 -5.60
N TYR A 327 -15.59 -10.56 -6.03
CA TYR A 327 -16.71 -10.37 -5.11
C TYR A 327 -17.65 -11.57 -5.22
N GLN A 328 -17.46 -12.55 -4.34
CA GLN A 328 -18.31 -13.74 -4.30
C GLN A 328 -18.96 -13.86 -2.92
N LEU A 329 -20.26 -14.13 -2.91
CA LEU A 329 -21.03 -14.35 -1.69
C LEU A 329 -21.03 -15.83 -1.36
N ASN A 330 -20.00 -16.27 -0.65
CA ASN A 330 -19.83 -17.64 -0.19
C ASN A 330 -18.77 -17.73 0.91
N SER A 331 -18.75 -18.85 1.62
CA SER A 331 -17.77 -19.13 2.68
C SER A 331 -16.31 -19.06 2.24
N THR A 332 -16.01 -19.27 0.95
CA THR A 332 -14.63 -19.16 0.47
C THR A 332 -14.19 -17.70 0.35
N TRP A 333 -15.08 -16.75 0.12
CA TRP A 333 -14.70 -15.34 -0.02
C TRP A 333 -15.07 -14.51 1.21
N ASP A 334 -15.76 -15.08 2.17
CA ASP A 334 -16.09 -14.45 3.46
C ASP A 334 -14.83 -14.18 4.30
N PRO A 335 -14.50 -12.92 4.62
CA PRO A 335 -13.37 -12.58 5.49
C PRO A 335 -13.44 -13.21 6.89
N TYR A 336 -14.62 -13.58 7.36
CA TYR A 336 -14.83 -14.20 8.67
C TYR A 336 -14.87 -15.73 8.62
N ASP A 337 -14.55 -16.33 7.47
CA ASP A 337 -14.42 -17.78 7.29
C ASP A 337 -13.04 -18.12 6.68
N GLN A 338 -12.17 -18.69 7.51
CA GLN A 338 -10.83 -19.10 7.11
C GLN A 338 -10.83 -20.59 6.72
N ASP A 339 -11.35 -20.87 5.52
CA ASP A 339 -11.41 -22.21 4.92
C ASP A 339 -12.16 -23.25 5.77
N GLY A 340 -13.27 -22.84 6.38
CA GLY A 340 -14.16 -23.63 7.22
C GLY A 340 -14.05 -23.31 8.71
N ASP A 341 -13.05 -22.53 9.11
CA ASP A 341 -12.87 -22.06 10.48
C ASP A 341 -13.44 -20.63 10.62
N SER A 342 -14.55 -20.51 11.36
CA SER A 342 -15.13 -19.19 11.66
C SER A 342 -14.18 -18.34 12.51
N THR A 343 -13.90 -17.15 12.02
CA THR A 343 -13.08 -16.13 12.68
C THR A 343 -13.88 -14.85 12.95
N HIS A 344 -15.14 -14.99 13.39
CA HIS A 344 -16.00 -13.83 13.71
C HIS A 344 -15.41 -12.90 14.79
N CYS A 345 -14.52 -13.39 15.65
CA CYS A 345 -13.86 -12.54 16.65
C CYS A 345 -12.62 -11.79 16.10
N ALA A 346 -12.26 -11.99 14.83
CA ALA A 346 -11.16 -11.27 14.19
C ALA A 346 -11.56 -9.81 13.93
N LYS A 347 -10.73 -8.88 14.39
CA LYS A 347 -10.89 -7.47 14.04
C LYS A 347 -10.69 -7.25 12.54
N SER A 348 -11.51 -6.38 11.95
CA SER A 348 -11.46 -6.07 10.53
C SER A 348 -11.06 -4.62 10.28
N PHE A 349 -10.12 -4.46 9.35
CA PHE A 349 -9.50 -3.20 9.00
C PHE A 349 -9.55 -2.95 7.51
N VAL A 350 -9.77 -1.70 7.12
CA VAL A 350 -9.54 -1.22 5.76
C VAL A 350 -8.43 -0.19 5.78
N LEU A 351 -7.40 -0.39 4.97
CA LEU A 351 -6.30 0.55 4.77
C LEU A 351 -6.41 1.14 3.37
N ILE A 352 -6.78 2.42 3.28
CA ILE A 352 -6.85 3.16 2.03
C ILE A 352 -5.50 3.82 1.80
N PHE A 353 -4.85 3.51 0.68
CA PHE A 353 -3.64 4.19 0.23
C PHE A 353 -3.97 4.96 -1.05
N THR A 354 -3.91 6.30 -1.01
CA THR A 354 -4.28 7.15 -2.16
C THR A 354 -3.37 8.36 -2.34
N ASP A 355 -3.25 8.83 -3.59
CA ASP A 355 -2.45 10.00 -3.96
C ASP A 355 -3.23 11.29 -4.22
N GLY A 356 -4.57 11.24 -4.15
CA GLY A 356 -5.38 12.34 -4.64
C GLY A 356 -6.74 12.51 -3.99
N ALA A 357 -7.45 13.52 -4.46
CA ALA A 357 -8.83 13.82 -4.11
C ALA A 357 -9.81 12.80 -4.72
N SER A 358 -11.00 12.71 -4.12
CA SER A 358 -12.10 11.93 -4.67
C SER A 358 -12.46 12.40 -6.08
N THR A 359 -12.64 11.45 -7.01
CA THR A 359 -13.14 11.67 -8.37
C THR A 359 -13.99 10.48 -8.79
N LYS A 360 -15.04 10.72 -9.59
CA LYS A 360 -16.01 9.69 -10.02
C LYS A 360 -16.59 8.87 -8.85
N ASP A 361 -17.09 9.56 -7.84
CA ASP A 361 -17.39 9.00 -6.51
C ASP A 361 -18.80 9.39 -6.00
N MET A 362 -19.79 9.43 -6.88
CA MET A 362 -21.14 9.93 -6.57
C MET A 362 -22.16 8.81 -6.29
N VAL A 363 -21.78 7.57 -6.54
CA VAL A 363 -22.69 6.43 -6.63
C VAL A 363 -22.57 5.55 -5.38
N VAL A 364 -22.98 6.07 -4.24
CA VAL A 364 -23.26 5.27 -3.03
C VAL A 364 -24.75 5.34 -2.69
N PRO A 365 -25.32 4.38 -1.93
CA PRO A 365 -26.72 4.46 -1.50
C PRO A 365 -27.05 5.78 -0.78
N ASP A 366 -28.20 6.39 -1.07
CA ASP A 366 -28.55 7.72 -0.55
C ASP A 366 -28.56 7.82 0.98
N ALA A 367 -28.87 6.72 1.68
CA ALA A 367 -28.84 6.68 3.13
C ALA A 367 -27.43 6.81 3.75
N LEU A 368 -26.39 6.63 2.93
CA LEU A 368 -24.99 6.75 3.34
C LEU A 368 -24.38 8.10 2.96
N LYS A 369 -25.03 8.96 2.17
CA LYS A 369 -24.42 10.21 1.64
C LYS A 369 -24.38 11.39 2.60
N THR A 370 -24.91 11.22 3.81
CA THR A 370 -25.06 12.28 4.83
C THR A 370 -25.06 11.66 6.24
N TYR A 371 -24.42 10.51 6.39
CA TYR A 371 -24.49 9.69 7.60
C TYR A 371 -23.77 10.34 8.79
N ASP A 372 -22.65 11.00 8.51
CA ASP A 372 -21.87 11.72 9.49
C ASP A 372 -22.54 13.05 9.90
N GLY A 373 -23.40 13.59 9.04
CA GLY A 373 -24.22 14.76 9.30
C GLY A 373 -23.43 16.07 9.28
N ASP A 374 -22.31 16.11 8.56
CA ASP A 374 -21.53 17.31 8.33
C ASP A 374 -22.18 18.25 7.29
N SER A 375 -21.44 19.25 6.81
CA SER A 375 -21.94 20.21 5.80
C SER A 375 -21.13 20.24 4.51
N HIS A 376 -20.19 19.31 4.32
CA HIS A 376 -19.29 19.28 3.17
C HIS A 376 -19.76 18.35 2.05
N ASP A 377 -20.83 17.58 2.31
CA ASP A 377 -21.58 16.83 1.31
C ASP A 377 -21.87 17.65 0.03
N PRO A 378 -21.60 17.10 -1.17
CA PRO A 378 -21.90 17.75 -2.42
C PRO A 378 -23.37 18.16 -2.51
N ASN A 379 -23.61 19.46 -2.56
CA ASN A 379 -24.92 20.05 -2.88
C ASN A 379 -24.75 21.15 -3.93
N ALA A 380 -25.86 21.65 -4.47
CA ALA A 380 -25.85 22.63 -5.56
C ALA A 380 -25.13 23.96 -5.23
N GLN A 381 -24.74 24.19 -3.97
CA GLN A 381 -24.08 25.39 -3.46
C GLN A 381 -22.62 25.15 -3.04
N THR A 382 -22.19 23.90 -2.82
CA THR A 382 -20.82 23.49 -2.45
C THR A 382 -20.29 22.36 -3.35
N PRO A 383 -19.93 22.63 -4.63
CA PRO A 383 -19.21 21.65 -5.44
C PRO A 383 -17.75 21.60 -4.95
N SER A 384 -17.43 20.74 -3.99
CA SER A 384 -16.12 20.72 -3.31
C SER A 384 -15.06 19.87 -4.03
N TYR A 385 -15.44 19.05 -5.01
CA TYR A 385 -14.55 18.12 -5.72
C TYR A 385 -14.66 18.24 -7.24
N ALA A 386 -13.55 18.02 -7.94
CA ALA A 386 -13.49 17.93 -9.39
C ALA A 386 -14.02 16.58 -9.90
N ASP A 387 -14.33 16.51 -11.20
CA ASP A 387 -14.60 15.27 -11.96
C ASP A 387 -15.60 14.30 -11.31
N ASP A 388 -16.70 14.85 -10.79
CA ASP A 388 -17.75 14.10 -10.08
C ASP A 388 -17.21 13.38 -8.82
N GLY A 389 -16.28 14.00 -8.09
CA GLY A 389 -15.88 13.56 -6.75
C GLY A 389 -16.89 13.94 -5.66
N SER A 390 -16.73 13.37 -4.48
CA SER A 390 -17.59 13.61 -3.32
C SER A 390 -16.83 13.57 -2.00
N ASP A 391 -17.51 13.95 -0.92
CA ASP A 391 -17.04 13.78 0.45
C ASP A 391 -17.56 12.49 1.10
N TYR A 392 -18.31 11.64 0.39
CA TYR A 392 -19.06 10.53 1.00
C TYR A 392 -18.21 9.42 1.65
N LEU A 393 -16.88 9.49 1.53
CA LEU A 393 -15.98 8.46 2.05
C LEU A 393 -16.03 8.41 3.59
N ASP A 394 -16.10 9.56 4.25
CA ASP A 394 -16.10 9.64 5.71
C ASP A 394 -17.44 9.20 6.32
N ASP A 395 -18.55 9.44 5.62
CA ASP A 395 -19.87 8.90 5.93
C ASP A 395 -19.88 7.36 5.91
N VAL A 396 -19.39 6.77 4.82
CA VAL A 396 -19.33 5.31 4.65
C VAL A 396 -18.40 4.73 5.73
N ALA A 397 -17.30 5.42 6.04
CA ALA A 397 -16.41 5.01 7.12
C ALA A 397 -17.09 5.05 8.50
N LEU A 398 -17.87 6.10 8.80
CA LEU A 398 -18.62 6.18 10.06
C LEU A 398 -19.68 5.08 10.14
N TYR A 399 -20.41 4.83 9.05
CA TYR A 399 -21.41 3.77 9.00
C TYR A 399 -20.77 2.40 9.29
N ALA A 400 -19.69 2.07 8.58
CA ALA A 400 -18.98 0.80 8.73
C ALA A 400 -18.39 0.63 10.14
N ARG A 401 -18.06 1.74 10.81
CA ARG A 401 -17.50 1.74 12.17
C ARG A 401 -18.55 1.57 13.27
N THR A 402 -19.81 1.97 13.02
CA THR A 402 -20.86 2.11 14.06
C THR A 402 -22.01 1.13 13.92
N ASN A 403 -22.11 0.41 12.81
CA ASN A 403 -23.15 -0.59 12.57
C ASN A 403 -22.54 -1.99 12.55
N ASP A 404 -23.23 -2.95 13.16
CA ASP A 404 -22.89 -4.36 12.99
C ASP A 404 -23.16 -4.77 11.53
N LEU A 405 -22.10 -5.18 10.84
CA LEU A 405 -22.11 -5.58 9.45
C LEU A 405 -22.55 -7.03 9.25
N ARG A 406 -22.57 -7.86 10.31
CA ARG A 406 -22.82 -9.31 10.23
C ARG A 406 -23.65 -9.79 11.41
N THR A 407 -24.94 -9.48 11.35
CA THR A 407 -25.94 -9.94 12.35
C THR A 407 -26.12 -11.47 12.41
N ASP A 408 -25.57 -12.21 11.46
CA ASP A 408 -25.51 -13.67 11.44
C ASP A 408 -24.35 -14.26 12.25
N LEU A 409 -23.38 -13.44 12.66
CA LEU A 409 -22.23 -13.84 13.46
C LEU A 409 -22.40 -13.46 14.93
N GLU A 410 -21.59 -14.06 15.80
CA GLU A 410 -21.51 -13.67 17.21
C GLU A 410 -20.67 -12.39 17.33
N ASP A 411 -21.10 -11.49 18.22
CA ASP A 411 -20.57 -10.13 18.42
C ASP A 411 -20.67 -9.20 17.20
N ASP A 412 -20.62 -7.90 17.46
CA ASP A 412 -20.75 -6.88 16.42
C ASP A 412 -19.50 -6.85 15.51
N GLN A 413 -19.72 -6.90 14.20
CA GLN A 413 -18.67 -6.82 13.20
C GLN A 413 -18.58 -5.41 12.62
N HIS A 414 -17.54 -4.68 13.00
CA HIS A 414 -17.27 -3.33 12.51
C HIS A 414 -16.00 -3.29 11.67
N LEU A 415 -15.88 -2.27 10.81
CA LEU A 415 -14.62 -1.93 10.14
C LEU A 415 -13.95 -0.74 10.80
N GLU A 416 -12.66 -0.89 11.09
CA GLU A 416 -11.79 0.22 11.43
C GLU A 416 -11.07 0.70 10.15
N VAL A 417 -11.28 1.97 9.76
CA VAL A 417 -10.74 2.53 8.50
C VAL A 417 -9.52 3.40 8.80
N PHE A 418 -8.42 3.13 8.10
CA PHE A 418 -7.17 3.88 8.15
C PHE A 418 -6.83 4.43 6.77
N VAL A 419 -6.30 5.64 6.73
CA VAL A 419 -5.94 6.30 5.48
C VAL A 419 -4.47 6.68 5.46
N VAL A 420 -3.81 6.40 4.34
CA VAL A 420 -2.46 6.87 4.00
C VAL A 420 -2.59 7.75 2.77
N TYR A 421 -2.49 9.06 2.99
CA TYR A 421 -2.41 10.05 1.93
C TYR A 421 -0.94 10.38 1.62
N ALA A 422 -0.52 10.17 0.38
CA ALA A 422 0.85 10.41 -0.05
C ALA A 422 0.91 11.16 -1.38
N PHE A 423 2.04 11.81 -1.69
CA PHE A 423 2.33 12.47 -2.98
C PHE A 423 1.49 13.69 -3.38
N GLY A 424 0.26 13.84 -2.89
CA GLY A 424 -0.59 15.00 -3.10
C GLY A 424 -0.59 16.00 -1.94
N ASP A 425 -1.09 17.21 -2.21
CA ASP A 425 -1.34 18.25 -1.20
C ASP A 425 -2.67 18.98 -1.48
N ASP A 426 -3.62 18.28 -2.10
CA ASP A 426 -4.93 18.84 -2.41
C ASP A 426 -5.69 19.13 -1.10
N PRO A 427 -6.17 20.37 -0.88
CA PRO A 427 -6.85 20.73 0.37
C PRO A 427 -8.13 19.93 0.63
N ALA A 428 -8.93 19.65 -0.40
CA ALA A 428 -10.16 18.88 -0.28
C ALA A 428 -9.87 17.40 0.01
N ALA A 429 -8.83 16.83 -0.61
CA ALA A 429 -8.34 15.49 -0.25
C ALA A 429 -7.87 15.44 1.21
N ARG A 430 -7.08 16.42 1.65
CA ARG A 430 -6.56 16.47 3.03
C ARG A 430 -7.65 16.53 4.07
N ARG A 431 -8.72 17.30 3.82
CA ARG A 431 -9.89 17.37 4.70
C ARG A 431 -10.56 16.00 4.76
N LEU A 432 -11.07 15.52 3.63
CA LEU A 432 -11.82 14.26 3.53
C LEU A 432 -11.08 13.08 4.15
N LEU A 433 -9.79 12.90 3.82
CA LEU A 433 -9.02 11.74 4.27
C LEU A 433 -8.72 11.78 5.79
N LYS A 434 -8.64 12.98 6.37
CA LYS A 434 -8.53 13.15 7.84
C LYS A 434 -9.88 12.93 8.52
N ASP A 435 -10.96 13.46 7.97
CA ASP A 435 -12.31 13.25 8.50
C ASP A 435 -12.72 11.78 8.39
N THR A 436 -12.38 11.11 7.30
CA THR A 436 -12.49 9.64 7.16
C THR A 436 -11.75 8.90 8.26
N SER A 437 -10.50 9.28 8.54
CA SER A 437 -9.71 8.64 9.60
C SER A 437 -10.33 8.87 10.99
N ARG A 438 -10.92 10.04 11.21
CA ARG A 438 -11.65 10.36 12.44
C ARG A 438 -12.94 9.55 12.56
N ASN A 439 -13.74 9.49 11.51
CA ASN A 439 -15.04 8.83 11.44
C ASN A 439 -14.92 7.29 11.44
N GLY A 440 -13.90 6.75 10.78
CA GLY A 440 -13.67 5.30 10.67
C GLY A 440 -12.71 4.69 11.69
N GLY A 441 -11.88 5.49 12.36
CA GLY A 441 -10.81 5.01 13.25
C GLY A 441 -11.00 5.32 14.75
N PHE A 442 -12.09 5.97 15.15
CA PHE A 442 -12.26 6.39 16.54
C PHE A 442 -12.48 5.24 17.53
N ILE A 443 -12.12 5.52 18.78
CA ILE A 443 -12.40 4.66 19.93
C ILE A 443 -13.55 5.29 20.71
N GLU A 444 -14.69 4.62 20.72
CA GLU A 444 -15.87 5.01 21.50
C GLU A 444 -15.58 4.95 23.00
N LYS A 445 -15.95 6.00 23.73
CA LYS A 445 -15.73 6.15 25.19
C LYS A 445 -16.95 6.63 25.96
N ASN A 446 -17.95 7.22 25.30
CA ASN A 446 -19.10 7.87 25.92
C ASN A 446 -20.46 7.25 25.50
N GLY A 447 -20.44 6.34 24.53
CA GLY A 447 -21.60 5.56 24.06
C GLY A 447 -22.50 6.27 23.05
N ASN A 448 -22.05 7.35 22.41
CA ASN A 448 -22.85 8.10 21.44
C ASN A 448 -22.69 7.62 19.99
N GLY A 449 -21.73 6.73 19.70
CA GLY A 449 -21.46 6.21 18.37
C GLY A 449 -20.86 7.27 17.44
N ARG A 450 -20.11 8.23 17.97
CA ARG A 450 -19.56 9.37 17.22
C ARG A 450 -18.16 9.75 17.69
N PRO A 451 -17.29 10.25 16.78
CA PRO A 451 -15.96 10.69 17.17
C PRO A 451 -16.01 12.01 17.96
N ASP A 452 -15.38 12.01 19.13
CA ASP A 452 -15.30 13.20 19.97
C ASP A 452 -14.33 14.27 19.41
N PRO A 453 -14.65 15.57 19.56
CA PRO A 453 -15.90 16.09 20.13
C PRO A 453 -17.08 15.95 19.14
N ALA A 454 -18.13 15.23 19.55
CA ALA A 454 -19.30 14.97 18.69
C ALA A 454 -20.12 16.22 18.31
N THR A 455 -19.88 17.34 19.01
CA THR A 455 -20.47 18.67 18.75
C THR A 455 -19.44 19.80 18.84
N GLY A 456 -18.14 19.49 18.75
CA GLY A 456 -17.07 20.49 18.74
C GLY A 456 -16.90 21.11 17.36
N THR A 457 -16.16 22.24 17.30
CA THR A 457 -15.90 23.03 16.09
C THR A 457 -15.80 22.16 14.86
N VAL A 458 -16.67 22.44 13.87
CA VAL A 458 -16.48 22.03 12.47
C VAL A 458 -14.99 22.08 12.22
N VAL A 459 -14.41 20.98 11.77
CA VAL A 459 -12.98 21.00 11.48
C VAL A 459 -12.82 21.90 10.27
N ASP A 460 -12.50 23.16 10.56
CA ASP A 460 -12.44 24.23 9.58
C ASP A 460 -11.21 23.95 8.71
N ASP A 461 -11.25 24.33 7.43
CA ASP A 461 -10.15 24.11 6.48
C ASP A 461 -8.80 24.57 7.07
N VAL A 462 -8.80 25.55 8.00
CA VAL A 462 -7.62 26.03 8.74
C VAL A 462 -6.95 24.99 9.66
N ASP A 463 -7.70 24.06 10.24
CA ASP A 463 -7.16 22.96 11.07
C ASP A 463 -6.41 21.94 10.19
N TYR A 464 -6.63 22.00 8.88
CA TYR A 464 -6.08 21.08 7.91
C TYR A 464 -5.13 21.69 6.89
N ALA A 465 -5.01 23.02 6.82
CA ALA A 465 -4.17 23.73 5.86
C ALA A 465 -2.66 23.67 6.16
N THR A 466 -2.25 23.43 7.41
CA THR A 466 -0.83 23.41 7.78
C THR A 466 -0.34 21.97 7.96
N PRO A 467 0.62 21.47 7.16
CA PRO A 467 1.32 20.24 7.52
C PRO A 467 1.93 20.39 8.92
N PRO A 468 1.95 19.36 9.76
CA PRO A 468 2.76 19.40 10.98
C PRO A 468 4.18 19.84 10.61
N SER A 469 4.74 20.87 11.27
CA SER A 469 6.13 21.32 11.04
C SER A 469 7.19 20.32 11.53
N ASP A 470 6.72 19.16 11.95
CA ASP A 470 7.40 18.03 12.52
C ASP A 470 7.61 17.03 11.37
N ASN A 471 8.85 16.98 10.89
CA ASN A 471 9.32 15.93 9.97
C ASN A 471 9.87 14.72 10.77
N THR A 472 9.45 14.49 12.01
CA THR A 472 10.01 13.43 12.87
C THR A 472 9.49 12.02 12.53
N TRP A 473 8.62 11.91 11.52
CA TRP A 473 8.35 10.66 10.83
C TRP A 473 9.29 10.52 9.62
N SER A 474 10.57 10.28 9.92
CA SER A 474 11.58 9.82 8.96
C SER A 474 12.21 8.52 9.44
#